data_AF-A0A942E5V3-F1
#
_entry.id   AF-A0A942E5V3-F1
#
_cell.length_a   1.000
_cell.length_b   1.000
_cell.length_c   1.000
_cell.angle_alpha   90.00
_cell.angle_beta   90.00
_cell.angle_gamma   90.00
#
_symmetry.space_group_name_H-M   'P 1'
#
loop_
_entity.id
_entity.type
_entity.pdbx_description
1 polymer ?
#
loop_
_entity_poly.entity_id
_entity_poly.type
_entity_poly.pdbx_seq_one_letter_code
_entity_poly.pdbx_strand_id
1 'polypeptide(L)'
;MAASILDACACAGKNVSPVFNTIDPTGPGIDAPGLVKHWAVTFDVQVRVLGLVLETGSSTIEELIAVLPGHPAPVEAIMAMVEAGFFVCEAGKVTPHTRINLPSRLPGNGAGGGTPPESGAGAPGGNDRNVVSIRSSVVYAGGTGFVPEIFIVNVADRRDLPHDINGPAVYCALRDTWAYTGKTGEGRQRLQAPHLKGYERVVVIRDAAGRMSERQAGVAERILGLIVGSLPGYKRAHPLPNGDHGSFPEYCQLRLFVAQALCLARDSGFGFKDVPILHMVMGAEGDPKRAAYVDPKQIDGTRYHLFAVGINAQATEFEGEWIVHAGSEVRSRVTPSAGSVVNTLRHEWRFSGILAEDNGRYRLTEPVSFDSGSGAANFLVGCKGPNLAGWTRHAPDEPDCPAPAV
;
A
#
# COMPACT_ATOMS: atom_id res chain seq x y z
N MET A 1 -32.52 15.69 27.04
CA MET A 1 -32.71 15.26 25.63
C MET A 1 -31.36 15.23 24.89
N ALA A 2 -30.31 14.69 25.52
CA ALA A 2 -28.94 14.65 25.00
C ALA A 2 -28.26 13.29 25.28
N ALA A 3 -29.07 12.23 25.45
CA ALA A 3 -28.61 10.90 25.85
C ALA A 3 -28.92 9.80 24.82
N SER A 4 -29.40 10.13 23.61
CA SER A 4 -29.82 9.11 22.63
C SER A 4 -29.08 9.16 21.28
N ILE A 5 -27.90 9.79 21.21
CA ILE A 5 -27.06 9.80 19.99
C ILE A 5 -25.79 8.95 20.16
N LEU A 6 -25.40 8.61 21.40
CA LEU A 6 -24.24 7.75 21.66
C LEU A 6 -24.53 6.23 21.51
N ASP A 7 -25.79 5.82 21.47
CA ASP A 7 -26.17 4.39 21.36
C ASP A 7 -26.28 3.85 19.92
N ALA A 8 -26.22 4.72 18.90
CA ALA A 8 -26.35 4.28 17.51
C ALA A 8 -25.04 3.78 16.87
N CYS A 9 -23.88 4.01 17.52
CA CYS A 9 -22.57 3.58 17.02
C CYS A 9 -22.11 2.22 17.57
N ALA A 10 -22.85 1.63 18.52
CA ALA A 10 -22.50 0.34 19.15
C ALA A 10 -22.86 -0.90 18.31
N CYS A 11 -23.55 -0.73 17.17
CA CYS A 11 -24.09 -1.86 16.38
C CYS A 11 -23.19 -2.39 15.25
N ALA A 12 -21.95 -1.90 15.13
CA ALA A 12 -20.95 -2.49 14.23
C ALA A 12 -19.79 -3.06 15.07
N GLY A 13 -20.05 -4.16 15.79
CA GLY A 13 -19.07 -4.89 16.60
C GLY A 13 -17.91 -5.45 15.78
N LYS A 14 -17.02 -4.58 15.32
CA LYS A 14 -15.73 -4.90 14.72
C LYS A 14 -14.67 -4.42 15.68
N ASN A 15 -14.11 -5.36 16.45
CA ASN A 15 -12.93 -5.08 17.26
C ASN A 15 -11.79 -4.71 16.31
N VAL A 16 -11.20 -3.54 16.52
CA VAL A 16 -9.93 -3.14 15.90
C VAL A 16 -8.82 -3.89 16.64
N SER A 17 -7.75 -4.30 15.93
CA SER A 17 -6.64 -5.08 16.49
C SER A 17 -6.13 -4.47 17.81
N PRO A 18 -5.99 -5.26 18.89
CA PRO A 18 -5.42 -4.79 20.15
C PRO A 18 -3.92 -4.43 20.10
N VAL A 19 -3.20 -4.85 19.05
CA VAL A 19 -1.77 -4.54 18.80
C VAL A 19 -1.48 -3.04 18.82
N PHE A 20 -2.50 -2.22 18.56
CA PHE A 20 -2.41 -0.77 18.66
C PHE A 20 -2.14 -0.23 20.07
N ASN A 21 -2.43 -0.98 21.15
CA ASN A 21 -2.33 -0.46 22.52
C ASN A 21 -0.92 -0.54 23.14
N THR A 22 0.04 -1.19 22.49
CA THR A 22 1.39 -1.45 23.04
C THR A 22 2.53 -1.08 22.09
N ILE A 23 2.30 -0.19 21.13
CA ILE A 23 3.37 0.26 20.22
C ILE A 23 4.39 1.09 21.02
N ASP A 24 5.62 0.57 21.12
CA ASP A 24 6.75 1.25 21.76
C ASP A 24 7.14 2.51 20.95
N PRO A 25 7.14 3.72 21.54
CA PRO A 25 7.54 4.95 20.88
C PRO A 25 9.03 4.98 20.46
N THR A 26 9.82 3.97 20.83
CA THR A 26 11.24 3.84 20.48
C THR A 26 11.52 2.87 19.32
N GLY A 27 10.51 2.15 18.81
CA GLY A 27 10.65 1.21 17.71
C GLY A 27 10.78 1.90 16.34
N PRO A 28 11.75 1.52 15.47
CA PRO A 28 11.80 2.04 14.12
C PRO A 28 10.63 1.46 13.31
N GLY A 29 9.78 2.33 12.75
CA GLY A 29 8.76 1.91 11.77
C GLY A 29 9.38 1.19 10.56
N ILE A 30 8.54 0.56 9.73
CA ILE A 30 8.95 -0.21 8.54
C ILE A 30 10.06 0.54 7.77
N ASP A 31 11.25 -0.07 7.68
CA ASP A 31 12.37 0.50 6.93
C ASP A 31 12.17 0.28 5.42
N ALA A 32 11.32 1.12 4.83
CA ALA A 32 11.11 1.18 3.40
C ALA A 32 11.32 2.62 2.91
N PRO A 33 12.13 2.85 1.87
CA PRO A 33 12.25 4.18 1.27
C PRO A 33 10.87 4.70 0.82
N GLY A 34 10.56 5.97 1.07
CA GLY A 34 9.25 6.53 0.67
C GLY A 34 8.03 6.02 1.46
N LEU A 35 8.22 5.31 2.58
CA LEU A 35 7.23 5.23 3.65
C LEU A 35 7.65 6.13 4.81
N VAL A 36 6.66 6.66 5.53
CA VAL A 36 6.93 7.39 6.77
C VAL A 36 7.45 6.43 7.82
N LYS A 37 8.69 6.66 8.25
CA LYS A 37 9.32 5.88 9.32
C LYS A 37 8.97 6.50 10.67
N HIS A 38 7.83 6.10 11.23
CA HIS A 38 7.38 6.58 12.53
C HIS A 38 6.59 5.49 13.24
N TRP A 39 6.78 5.34 14.56
CA TRP A 39 6.15 4.27 15.36
C TRP A 39 4.61 4.32 15.26
N ALA A 40 4.06 5.53 15.26
CA ALA A 40 2.63 5.77 15.12
C ALA A 40 2.11 5.60 13.67
N VAL A 41 2.94 5.23 12.69
CA VAL A 41 2.57 5.27 11.27
C VAL A 41 2.81 3.91 10.60
N THR A 42 1.80 3.04 10.69
CA THR A 42 1.78 1.78 9.94
C THR A 42 1.43 2.01 8.47
N PHE A 43 1.66 1.01 7.61
CA PHE A 43 1.27 1.08 6.20
C PHE A 43 -0.23 1.36 6.04
N ASP A 44 -1.08 0.67 6.82
CA ASP A 44 -2.53 0.85 6.77
C ASP A 44 -2.96 2.25 7.22
N VAL A 45 -2.27 2.82 8.22
CA VAL A 45 -2.50 4.20 8.66
C VAL A 45 -2.16 5.16 7.53
N GLN A 46 -0.99 5.01 6.88
CA GLN A 46 -0.59 5.86 5.75
C GLN A 46 -1.61 5.78 4.61
N VAL A 47 -2.05 4.57 4.27
CA VAL A 47 -3.04 4.32 3.22
C VAL A 47 -4.39 4.96 3.54
N ARG A 48 -4.89 4.83 4.77
CA ARG A 48 -6.18 5.40 5.17
C ARG A 48 -6.17 6.93 5.18
N VAL A 49 -5.14 7.51 5.80
CA VAL A 49 -4.97 8.97 5.87
C VAL A 49 -4.79 9.55 4.46
N LEU A 50 -3.92 8.94 3.64
CA LEU A 50 -3.72 9.35 2.24
C LEU A 50 -5.00 9.20 1.42
N GLY A 51 -5.74 8.10 1.60
CA GLY A 51 -7.01 7.86 0.92
C GLY A 51 -8.03 8.97 1.17
N LEU A 52 -8.21 9.40 2.43
CA LEU A 52 -9.17 10.45 2.78
C LEU A 52 -8.77 11.81 2.20
N VAL A 53 -7.49 12.19 2.32
CA VAL A 53 -7.00 13.47 1.79
C VAL A 53 -7.05 13.49 0.26
N LEU A 54 -6.72 12.38 -0.40
CA LEU A 54 -6.88 12.24 -1.86
C LEU A 54 -8.36 12.38 -2.27
N GLU A 55 -9.29 11.83 -1.49
CA GLU A 55 -10.72 11.86 -1.81
C GLU A 55 -11.36 13.23 -1.66
N THR A 56 -10.96 13.96 -0.62
CA THR A 56 -11.53 15.25 -0.28
C THR A 56 -10.75 16.42 -0.91
N GLY A 57 -9.53 16.17 -1.42
CA GLY A 57 -8.55 17.18 -1.82
C GLY A 57 -7.90 17.90 -0.63
N SER A 58 -8.62 18.00 0.49
CA SER A 58 -8.17 18.51 1.79
C SER A 58 -9.04 17.93 2.89
N SER A 59 -8.46 17.54 4.03
CA SER A 59 -9.22 17.05 5.17
C SER A 59 -8.73 17.70 6.47
N THR A 60 -9.60 17.81 7.46
CA THR A 60 -9.22 18.31 8.78
C THR A 60 -8.58 17.21 9.62
N ILE A 61 -7.78 17.58 10.63
CA ILE A 61 -7.20 16.62 11.57
C ILE A 61 -8.30 15.78 12.26
N GLU A 62 -9.43 16.38 12.60
CA GLU A 62 -10.58 15.70 13.19
C GLU A 62 -11.14 14.58 12.29
N GLU A 63 -11.35 14.87 11.00
CA GLU A 63 -11.79 13.88 10.02
C GLU A 63 -10.75 12.77 9.80
N LEU A 64 -9.46 13.13 9.82
CA LEU A 64 -8.37 12.16 9.69
C LEU A 64 -8.24 11.26 10.92
N ILE A 65 -8.52 11.77 12.13
CA ILE A 65 -8.63 10.94 13.34
C ILE A 65 -9.81 9.97 13.20
N ALA A 66 -10.94 10.43 12.65
CA ALA A 66 -12.14 9.60 12.51
C ALA A 66 -11.93 8.38 11.60
N VAL A 67 -11.01 8.43 10.63
CA VAL A 67 -10.66 7.27 9.79
C VAL A 67 -9.65 6.31 10.44
N LEU A 68 -9.15 6.65 11.63
CA LEU A 68 -8.22 5.86 12.44
C LEU A 68 -8.83 5.42 13.79
N PRO A 69 -9.99 4.73 13.79
CA PRO A 69 -10.61 4.29 15.05
C PRO A 69 -9.70 3.31 15.80
N GLY A 70 -9.49 3.55 17.10
CA GLY A 70 -8.68 2.69 17.96
C GLY A 70 -7.16 2.88 17.86
N HIS A 71 -6.69 3.87 17.08
CA HIS A 71 -5.27 4.17 16.96
C HIS A 71 -4.73 4.84 18.25
N PRO A 72 -3.54 4.48 18.76
CA PRO A 72 -3.03 4.98 20.06
C PRO A 72 -2.62 6.45 20.01
N ALA A 73 -2.11 6.91 18.87
CA ALA A 73 -1.62 8.28 18.67
C ALA A 73 -1.94 8.81 17.26
N PRO A 74 -3.24 8.99 16.91
CA PRO A 74 -3.65 9.32 15.54
C PRO A 74 -3.14 10.69 15.09
N VAL A 75 -3.11 11.69 15.99
CA VAL A 75 -2.56 13.02 15.68
C VAL A 75 -1.07 12.94 15.36
N GLU A 76 -0.31 12.18 16.15
CA GLU A 76 1.12 12.00 15.95
C GLU A 76 1.41 11.31 14.62
N ALA A 77 0.59 10.31 14.27
CA ALA A 77 0.67 9.65 12.97
C ALA A 77 0.48 10.62 11.80
N ILE A 78 -0.57 11.45 11.86
CA ILE A 78 -0.88 12.46 10.84
C ILE A 78 0.27 13.47 10.73
N MET A 79 0.78 13.96 11.87
CA MET A 79 1.86 14.93 11.89
C MET A 79 3.18 14.35 11.38
N ALA A 80 3.50 13.09 11.68
CA ALA A 80 4.64 12.41 11.10
C ALA A 80 4.54 12.30 9.56
N MET A 81 3.33 12.12 9.01
CA MET A 81 3.11 12.17 7.56
C MET A 81 3.29 13.58 6.97
N VAL A 82 2.88 14.63 7.70
CA VAL A 82 3.13 16.03 7.33
C VAL A 82 4.64 16.31 7.33
N GLU A 83 5.35 15.91 8.38
CA GLU A 83 6.80 16.10 8.51
C GLU A 83 7.59 15.35 7.44
N ALA A 84 7.13 14.17 7.04
CA ALA A 84 7.69 13.41 5.93
C ALA A 84 7.36 13.98 4.55
N GLY A 85 6.55 15.05 4.47
CA GLY A 85 6.23 15.76 3.24
C GLY A 85 5.11 15.14 2.40
N PHE A 86 4.35 14.18 2.94
CA PHE A 86 3.17 13.64 2.25
C PHE A 86 2.02 14.62 2.20
N PHE A 87 1.97 15.54 3.17
CA PHE A 87 0.92 16.55 3.28
C PHE A 87 1.50 17.91 3.69
N VAL A 88 0.72 18.95 3.45
CA VAL A 88 0.98 20.32 3.91
C VAL A 88 -0.13 20.73 4.86
N CYS A 89 0.27 21.17 6.04
CA CYS A 89 -0.64 21.71 7.05
C CYS A 89 -0.88 23.21 6.78
N GLU A 90 -2.13 23.66 6.88
CA GLU A 90 -2.47 25.08 6.79
C GLU A 90 -1.77 25.87 7.92
N ALA A 91 -1.25 27.06 7.59
CA ALA A 91 -0.44 27.84 8.52
C ALA A 91 -1.23 28.26 9.77
N GLY A 92 -0.70 28.00 10.96
CA GLY A 92 -1.32 28.38 12.23
C GLY A 92 -1.01 27.40 13.36
N LYS A 93 -1.71 27.55 14.49
CA LYS A 93 -1.68 26.53 15.55
C LYS A 93 -2.37 25.26 15.06
N VAL A 94 -1.76 24.11 15.31
CA VAL A 94 -2.36 22.80 15.01
C VAL A 94 -3.54 22.60 15.95
N THR A 95 -4.74 22.50 15.38
CA THR A 95 -6.02 22.27 16.06
C THR A 95 -6.78 21.17 15.33
N PRO A 96 -7.84 20.56 15.93
CA PRO A 96 -8.65 19.56 15.25
C PRO A 96 -9.21 20.03 13.89
N HIS A 97 -9.47 21.33 13.74
CA HIS A 97 -10.00 21.92 12.51
C HIS A 97 -8.92 22.35 11.51
N THR A 98 -7.64 22.18 11.85
CA THR A 98 -6.54 22.51 10.93
C THR A 98 -6.61 21.60 9.71
N ARG A 99 -6.54 22.22 8.52
CA ARG A 99 -6.61 21.51 7.25
C ARG A 99 -5.27 20.95 6.83
N ILE A 100 -5.29 19.69 6.44
CA ILE A 100 -4.22 18.93 5.84
C ILE A 100 -4.53 18.81 4.34
N ASN A 101 -3.60 19.28 3.52
CA ASN A 101 -3.72 19.30 2.06
C ASN A 101 -2.62 18.44 1.44
N LEU A 102 -2.81 18.01 0.21
CA LEU A 102 -1.69 17.51 -0.58
C LEU A 102 -0.69 18.65 -0.84
N PRO A 103 0.62 18.37 -0.91
CA PRO A 103 1.60 19.36 -1.32
C PRO A 103 1.18 19.89 -2.68
N SER A 104 0.91 21.20 -2.77
CA SER A 104 0.73 21.85 -4.06
C SER A 104 1.99 21.60 -4.87
N ARG A 105 1.89 20.87 -6.00
CA ARG A 105 3.01 20.72 -6.93
C ARG A 105 3.57 22.12 -7.21
N LEU A 106 4.83 22.36 -6.87
CA LEU A 106 5.53 23.58 -7.30
C LEU A 106 5.53 23.65 -8.84
N PRO A 107 5.54 24.87 -9.41
CA PRO A 107 4.82 25.22 -10.62
C PRO A 107 5.43 24.61 -11.88
N GLY A 108 4.55 24.42 -12.87
CA GLY A 108 4.86 23.78 -14.14
C GLY A 108 6.06 24.38 -14.88
N ASN A 109 6.67 23.53 -15.71
CA ASN A 109 7.59 23.92 -16.77
C ASN A 109 7.03 25.14 -17.50
N GLY A 110 7.59 26.31 -17.21
CA GLY A 110 7.40 27.49 -18.03
C GLY A 110 7.89 27.15 -19.44
N ALA A 111 6.97 27.18 -20.39
CA ALA A 111 7.29 27.23 -21.79
C ALA A 111 8.33 28.35 -22.02
N GLY A 112 9.49 27.98 -22.54
CA GLY A 112 10.54 28.91 -22.93
C GLY A 112 10.06 29.77 -24.10
N GLY A 113 9.41 30.89 -23.79
CA GLY A 113 9.23 32.04 -24.69
C GLY A 113 10.11 33.17 -24.19
N GLY A 114 11.39 33.14 -24.55
CA GLY A 114 12.35 34.17 -24.16
C GLY A 114 12.06 35.50 -24.85
N THR A 115 11.69 36.51 -24.07
CA THR A 115 12.05 37.91 -24.35
C THR A 115 12.54 38.52 -23.03
N PRO A 116 13.72 39.18 -23.01
CA PRO A 116 14.29 39.71 -21.77
C PRO A 116 13.63 41.04 -21.41
N PRO A 117 13.27 41.31 -20.15
CA PRO A 117 12.98 42.65 -19.71
C PRO A 117 14.24 43.33 -19.14
N GLU A 118 14.34 44.61 -19.47
CA GLU A 118 15.37 45.55 -19.05
C GLU A 118 15.40 45.75 -17.53
N SER A 119 16.60 46.11 -17.06
CA SER A 119 16.95 46.51 -15.70
C SER A 119 16.09 47.67 -15.19
N GLY A 120 15.53 47.50 -13.99
CA GLY A 120 14.85 48.56 -13.25
C GLY A 120 14.82 48.25 -11.76
N ALA A 121 15.68 48.94 -11.00
CA ALA A 121 15.77 48.85 -9.54
C ALA A 121 14.56 49.50 -8.84
N GLY A 122 14.12 48.94 -7.71
CA GLY A 122 13.27 49.67 -6.76
C GLY A 122 12.44 48.85 -5.76
N ALA A 123 12.93 48.81 -4.51
CA ALA A 123 12.22 48.67 -3.23
C ALA A 123 11.92 47.26 -2.63
N PRO A 124 12.14 47.09 -1.29
CA PRO A 124 12.05 45.81 -0.59
C PRO A 124 10.67 45.62 0.06
N GLY A 125 10.05 44.46 -0.15
CA GLY A 125 8.83 44.03 0.54
C GLY A 125 9.07 42.66 1.16
N GLY A 126 9.24 42.63 2.48
CA GLY A 126 9.46 41.40 3.23
C GLY A 126 8.28 40.45 3.12
N ASN A 127 8.58 39.18 2.86
CA ASN A 127 7.68 38.08 3.16
C ASN A 127 8.48 37.08 3.98
N ASP A 128 8.54 37.34 5.29
CA ASP A 128 8.89 36.35 6.30
C ASP A 128 7.88 35.21 6.20
N ARG A 129 8.21 34.20 5.39
CA ARG A 129 7.66 32.86 5.57
C ARG A 129 8.23 32.34 6.88
N ASN A 130 7.47 32.55 7.95
CA ASN A 130 7.63 31.85 9.22
C ASN A 130 7.47 30.34 8.97
N VAL A 131 8.56 29.71 8.57
CA VAL A 131 8.74 28.26 8.71
C VAL A 131 8.90 28.04 10.21
N VAL A 132 7.85 27.53 10.84
CA VAL A 132 7.92 27.09 12.23
C VAL A 132 8.99 25.99 12.28
N SER A 133 10.16 26.32 12.80
CA SER A 133 11.21 25.36 13.10
C SER A 133 10.75 24.53 14.30
N ILE A 134 10.01 23.46 14.00
CA ILE A 134 9.79 22.39 14.96
C ILE A 134 11.14 21.72 15.12
N ARG A 135 11.73 21.82 16.32
CA ARG A 135 12.98 21.15 16.66
C ARG A 135 12.75 19.64 16.55
N SER A 136 13.19 19.03 15.45
CA SER A 136 13.12 17.59 15.26
C SER A 136 14.52 17.02 15.11
N SER A 137 14.84 16.05 15.97
CA SER A 137 15.91 15.07 15.82
C SER A 137 15.58 14.04 14.72
N VAL A 138 14.79 14.43 13.72
CA VAL A 138 14.31 13.57 12.63
C VAL A 138 15.14 13.90 11.41
N VAL A 139 16.01 12.97 11.02
CA VAL A 139 16.74 13.05 9.77
C VAL A 139 15.75 12.88 8.63
N TYR A 140 15.49 13.95 7.88
CA TYR A 140 14.85 13.87 6.57
C TYR A 140 15.75 13.05 5.65
N ALA A 141 15.47 11.75 5.54
CA ALA A 141 15.98 10.93 4.45
C ALA A 141 15.01 11.14 3.28
N GLY A 142 15.36 12.03 2.36
CA GLY A 142 14.55 12.30 1.16
C GLY A 142 14.06 11.00 0.53
N GLY A 143 12.74 10.81 0.52
CA GLY A 143 12.13 9.56 0.10
C GLY A 143 12.49 9.28 -1.36
N THR A 144 13.23 8.21 -1.62
CA THR A 144 13.55 7.74 -2.97
C THR A 144 12.35 7.05 -3.66
N GLY A 145 11.12 7.23 -3.18
CA GLY A 145 9.92 6.56 -3.67
C GLY A 145 9.53 6.98 -5.10
N PHE A 146 8.80 6.11 -5.81
CA PHE A 146 8.30 6.35 -7.16
C PHE A 146 7.21 7.45 -7.17
N VAL A 147 7.22 8.32 -8.17
CA VAL A 147 6.22 9.37 -8.35
C VAL A 147 5.48 9.13 -9.66
N PRO A 148 4.16 8.91 -9.66
CA PRO A 148 3.44 8.61 -10.89
C PRO A 148 3.30 9.84 -11.80
N GLU A 149 3.77 9.67 -13.03
CA GLU A 149 3.41 10.50 -14.17
C GLU A 149 2.47 9.68 -15.06
N ILE A 150 1.30 10.24 -15.39
CA ILE A 150 0.29 9.55 -16.19
C ILE A 150 0.06 10.25 -17.53
N PHE A 151 -0.11 9.45 -18.57
CA PHE A 151 -0.50 9.90 -19.90
C PHE A 151 -1.81 9.23 -20.27
N ILE A 152 -2.82 10.02 -20.62
CA ILE A 152 -4.13 9.53 -20.98
C ILE A 152 -4.41 9.92 -22.42
N VAL A 153 -4.66 8.92 -23.26
CA VAL A 153 -4.94 9.11 -24.68
C VAL A 153 -6.09 8.22 -25.11
N ASN A 154 -6.83 8.62 -26.13
CA ASN A 154 -7.67 7.66 -26.83
C ASN A 154 -6.78 6.63 -27.53
N VAL A 155 -7.28 5.40 -27.68
CA VAL A 155 -6.54 4.37 -28.41
C VAL A 155 -6.24 4.82 -29.85
N ALA A 156 -7.13 5.57 -30.50
CA ALA A 156 -6.87 6.12 -31.83
C ALA A 156 -5.62 7.03 -31.87
N ASP A 157 -5.40 7.77 -30.79
CA ASP A 157 -4.40 8.85 -30.66
C ASP A 157 -3.13 8.38 -29.96
N ARG A 158 -2.97 7.07 -29.71
CA ARG A 158 -1.78 6.52 -29.04
C ARG A 158 -0.45 6.76 -29.79
N ARG A 159 -0.54 7.20 -31.06
CA ARG A 159 0.58 7.70 -31.87
C ARG A 159 1.06 9.10 -31.46
N ASP A 160 0.38 9.77 -30.55
CA ASP A 160 0.76 11.09 -30.05
C ASP A 160 1.45 11.02 -28.68
N LEU A 161 1.47 9.84 -28.06
CA LEU A 161 2.26 9.60 -26.84
C LEU A 161 3.73 10.00 -27.04
N PRO A 162 4.34 10.75 -26.11
CA PRO A 162 5.69 11.27 -26.28
C PRO A 162 6.74 10.15 -26.36
N HIS A 163 7.82 10.43 -27.10
CA HIS A 163 8.86 9.45 -27.44
C HIS A 163 9.69 8.99 -26.23
N ASP A 164 9.70 9.76 -25.15
CA ASP A 164 10.40 9.46 -23.91
C ASP A 164 9.66 8.43 -23.03
N ILE A 165 8.47 7.97 -23.43
CA ILE A 165 7.75 6.83 -22.81
C ILE A 165 8.44 5.48 -23.10
N ASN A 166 9.58 5.46 -23.80
CA ASN A 166 10.31 4.23 -24.11
C ASN A 166 10.95 3.52 -22.89
N GLY A 167 10.87 4.11 -21.69
CA GLY A 167 11.33 3.46 -20.45
C GLY A 167 10.27 2.52 -19.82
N PRO A 168 10.63 1.82 -18.73
CA PRO A 168 9.71 0.90 -18.05
C PRO A 168 8.49 1.64 -17.51
N ALA A 169 7.31 1.22 -17.95
CA ALA A 169 6.02 1.76 -17.56
C ALA A 169 4.95 0.67 -17.56
N VAL A 170 3.83 0.97 -16.93
CA VAL A 170 2.63 0.13 -16.95
C VAL A 170 1.48 0.89 -17.59
N TYR A 171 0.50 0.20 -18.12
CA TYR A 171 -0.66 0.83 -18.73
C TYR A 171 -1.94 0.06 -18.44
N CYS A 172 -3.05 0.78 -18.48
CA CYS A 172 -4.40 0.25 -18.43
C CYS A 172 -5.19 0.76 -19.63
N ALA A 173 -5.67 -0.14 -20.48
CA ALA A 173 -6.61 0.19 -21.55
C ALA A 173 -8.04 -0.11 -21.12
N LEU A 174 -8.96 0.83 -21.36
CA LEU A 174 -10.33 0.80 -20.88
C LEU A 174 -11.34 0.72 -22.04
N ARG A 175 -12.37 -0.11 -21.86
CA ARG A 175 -13.53 -0.27 -22.75
C ARG A 175 -14.76 -0.60 -21.92
N ASP A 176 -15.72 0.30 -21.83
CA ASP A 176 -16.89 0.11 -20.94
C ASP A 176 -16.43 -0.26 -19.51
N THR A 177 -16.86 -1.43 -19.03
CA THR A 177 -16.48 -2.07 -17.76
C THR A 177 -15.25 -2.96 -17.87
N TRP A 178 -14.58 -3.04 -19.01
CA TRP A 178 -13.44 -3.92 -19.24
C TRP A 178 -12.13 -3.16 -19.21
N ALA A 179 -11.15 -3.74 -18.52
CA ALA A 179 -9.83 -3.17 -18.39
C ALA A 179 -8.76 -4.20 -18.75
N TYR A 180 -7.82 -3.77 -19.59
CA TYR A 180 -6.62 -4.53 -19.95
C TYR A 180 -5.41 -3.83 -19.33
N THR A 181 -4.72 -4.51 -18.42
CA THR A 181 -3.46 -4.07 -17.85
C THR A 181 -2.26 -4.63 -18.60
N GLY A 182 -1.20 -3.86 -18.77
CA GLY A 182 0.03 -4.35 -19.38
C GLY A 182 1.25 -3.57 -18.91
N LYS A 183 2.45 -4.10 -19.12
CA LYS A 183 3.68 -3.29 -19.10
C LYS A 183 4.13 -2.90 -20.50
N THR A 184 4.73 -1.72 -20.63
CA THR A 184 5.43 -1.30 -21.84
C THR A 184 6.77 -2.03 -21.85
N GLY A 185 6.81 -3.24 -22.42
CA GLY A 185 8.03 -4.05 -22.53
C GLY A 185 9.08 -3.39 -23.42
N GLU A 186 9.32 -3.89 -24.64
CA GLU A 186 10.19 -3.24 -25.65
C GLU A 186 9.62 -1.87 -26.13
N GLY A 187 9.56 -0.91 -25.21
CA GLY A 187 9.07 0.44 -25.39
C GLY A 187 7.62 0.54 -25.88
N ARG A 188 7.40 1.58 -26.68
CA ARG A 188 6.10 2.03 -27.20
C ARG A 188 5.40 1.03 -28.12
N GLN A 189 6.11 0.02 -28.66
CA GLN A 189 5.54 -0.92 -29.64
C GLN A 189 4.34 -1.68 -29.08
N ARG A 190 4.38 -2.05 -27.80
CA ARG A 190 3.28 -2.77 -27.16
C ARG A 190 2.02 -1.91 -27.02
N LEU A 191 2.16 -0.59 -26.88
CA LEU A 191 1.02 0.33 -26.93
C LEU A 191 0.46 0.46 -28.36
N GLN A 192 1.23 0.13 -29.39
CA GLN A 192 0.75 0.17 -30.77
C GLN A 192 0.11 -1.15 -31.23
N ALA A 193 0.31 -2.22 -30.46
CA ALA A 193 -0.04 -3.58 -30.84
C ALA A 193 -1.56 -3.84 -30.97
N PRO A 194 -1.97 -4.84 -31.77
CA PRO A 194 -3.37 -5.11 -32.09
C PRO A 194 -4.26 -5.51 -30.90
N HIS A 195 -3.69 -5.96 -29.77
CA HIS A 195 -4.49 -6.39 -28.62
C HIS A 195 -5.25 -5.25 -27.95
N LEU A 196 -4.86 -4.00 -28.23
CA LEU A 196 -5.58 -2.79 -27.79
C LEU A 196 -6.72 -2.39 -28.75
N LYS A 197 -6.92 -3.14 -29.84
CA LYS A 197 -8.03 -2.87 -30.76
C LYS A 197 -9.37 -3.07 -30.05
N GLY A 198 -10.21 -2.04 -30.13
CA GLY A 198 -11.54 -2.03 -29.52
C GLY A 198 -11.58 -1.39 -28.14
N TYR A 199 -10.45 -1.07 -27.52
CA TYR A 199 -10.44 -0.21 -26.33
C TYR A 199 -10.60 1.25 -26.74
N GLU A 200 -11.14 2.06 -25.84
CA GLU A 200 -11.41 3.48 -26.09
C GLU A 200 -10.24 4.34 -25.64
N ARG A 201 -9.69 4.05 -24.45
CA ARG A 201 -8.67 4.85 -23.79
C ARG A 201 -7.51 4.00 -23.30
N VAL A 202 -6.34 4.60 -23.20
CA VAL A 202 -5.16 4.03 -22.56
C VAL A 202 -4.63 5.04 -21.56
N VAL A 203 -4.44 4.57 -20.32
CA VAL A 203 -3.73 5.28 -19.26
C VAL A 203 -2.34 4.63 -19.15
N VAL A 204 -1.30 5.36 -19.49
CA VAL A 204 0.10 4.95 -19.30
C VAL A 204 0.62 5.58 -18.02
N ILE A 205 1.33 4.81 -17.19
CA ILE A 205 1.79 5.16 -15.86
C ILE A 205 3.30 4.87 -15.78
N ARG A 206 4.11 5.89 -15.53
CA ARG A 206 5.57 5.75 -15.34
C ARG A 206 6.06 6.49 -14.10
N ASP A 207 7.27 6.17 -13.65
CA ASP A 207 7.95 7.02 -12.66
C ASP A 207 8.40 8.32 -13.33
N ALA A 208 8.02 9.46 -12.77
CA ALA A 208 8.36 10.79 -13.31
C ALA A 208 9.88 11.02 -13.41
N ALA A 209 10.65 10.39 -12.53
CA ALA A 209 12.11 10.43 -12.55
C ALA A 209 12.75 9.33 -13.42
N GLY A 210 11.94 8.47 -14.06
CA GLY A 210 12.42 7.41 -14.95
C GLY A 210 13.27 6.33 -14.27
N ARG A 211 13.13 6.13 -12.96
CA ARG A 211 13.98 5.19 -12.19
C ARG A 211 13.43 3.77 -12.13
N MET A 212 12.18 3.56 -12.56
CA MET A 212 11.54 2.25 -12.55
C MET A 212 12.29 1.30 -13.50
N SER A 213 12.68 0.13 -13.00
CA SER A 213 13.26 -0.95 -13.81
C SER A 213 12.19 -1.81 -14.47
N GLU A 214 12.57 -2.61 -15.48
CA GLU A 214 11.69 -3.59 -16.14
C GLU A 214 11.07 -4.61 -15.18
N ARG A 215 11.83 -5.04 -14.17
CA ARG A 215 11.36 -5.91 -13.09
C ARG A 215 10.28 -5.22 -12.27
N GLN A 216 10.54 -3.98 -11.85
CA GLN A 216 9.58 -3.19 -11.08
C GLN A 216 8.30 -2.90 -11.88
N ALA A 217 8.41 -2.66 -13.20
CA ALA A 217 7.25 -2.55 -14.07
C ALA A 217 6.44 -3.86 -14.13
N GLY A 218 7.08 -5.04 -14.07
CA GLY A 218 6.38 -6.32 -13.95
C GLY A 218 5.65 -6.51 -12.61
N VAL A 219 6.26 -6.10 -11.51
CA VAL A 219 5.59 -6.05 -10.20
C VAL A 219 4.40 -5.07 -10.25
N ALA A 220 4.59 -3.87 -10.78
CA ALA A 220 3.55 -2.85 -10.90
C ALA A 220 2.41 -3.26 -11.84
N GLU A 221 2.68 -3.94 -12.96
CA GLU A 221 1.68 -4.44 -13.90
C GLU A 221 0.74 -5.43 -13.21
N ARG A 222 1.31 -6.32 -12.40
CA ARG A 222 0.57 -7.27 -11.59
C ARG A 222 -0.30 -6.56 -10.55
N ILE A 223 0.27 -5.60 -9.81
CA ILE A 223 -0.47 -4.80 -8.81
C ILE A 223 -1.63 -4.04 -9.46
N LEU A 224 -1.38 -3.40 -10.60
CA LEU A 224 -2.40 -2.72 -11.40
C LEU A 224 -3.52 -3.70 -11.81
N GLY A 225 -3.16 -4.89 -12.29
CA GLY A 225 -4.12 -5.95 -12.61
C GLY A 225 -4.96 -6.39 -11.41
N LEU A 226 -4.38 -6.44 -10.20
CA LEU A 226 -5.12 -6.80 -8.98
C LEU A 226 -6.09 -5.71 -8.56
N ILE A 227 -5.63 -4.47 -8.48
CA ILE A 227 -6.45 -3.33 -8.07
C ILE A 227 -7.61 -3.19 -9.05
N VAL A 228 -7.33 -3.10 -10.36
CA VAL A 228 -8.35 -2.96 -11.40
C VAL A 228 -9.36 -4.13 -11.39
N GLY A 229 -8.90 -5.36 -11.17
CA GLY A 229 -9.78 -6.53 -11.08
C GLY A 229 -10.68 -6.56 -9.84
N SER A 230 -10.39 -5.72 -8.84
CA SER A 230 -11.17 -5.58 -7.62
C SER A 230 -12.07 -4.34 -7.59
N LEU A 231 -11.93 -3.44 -8.56
CA LEU A 231 -12.73 -2.22 -8.60
C LEU A 231 -14.20 -2.55 -8.94
N PRO A 232 -15.17 -2.01 -8.19
CA PRO A 232 -16.58 -2.15 -8.52
C PRO A 232 -16.86 -1.66 -9.95
N GLY A 233 -17.64 -2.43 -10.70
CA GLY A 233 -18.01 -2.08 -12.07
C GLY A 233 -16.94 -2.35 -13.13
N TYR A 234 -15.76 -2.85 -12.76
CA TYR A 234 -14.72 -3.22 -13.72
C TYR A 234 -14.42 -4.72 -13.74
N LYS A 235 -14.01 -5.24 -14.90
CA LYS A 235 -13.61 -6.61 -15.16
C LYS A 235 -12.29 -6.62 -15.92
N ARG A 236 -11.41 -7.57 -15.58
CA ARG A 236 -10.17 -7.76 -16.34
C ARG A 236 -10.46 -8.45 -17.66
N ALA A 237 -9.93 -7.91 -18.73
CA ALA A 237 -10.07 -8.47 -20.07
C ALA A 237 -9.16 -9.66 -20.36
N HIS A 238 -8.22 -9.95 -19.47
CA HIS A 238 -7.32 -11.10 -19.58
C HIS A 238 -6.98 -11.64 -18.17
N PRO A 239 -6.37 -12.84 -18.08
CA PRO A 239 -5.89 -13.38 -16.82
C PRO A 239 -4.93 -12.41 -16.12
N LEU A 240 -4.83 -12.51 -14.79
CA LEU A 240 -3.89 -11.68 -14.05
C LEU A 240 -2.46 -11.88 -14.60
N PRO A 241 -1.71 -10.81 -14.90
CA PRO A 241 -0.32 -10.92 -15.31
C PRO A 241 0.48 -11.72 -14.28
N ASN A 242 1.41 -12.56 -14.75
CA ASN A 242 2.30 -13.29 -13.84
C ASN A 242 3.02 -12.29 -12.93
N GLY A 243 3.59 -11.23 -13.52
CA GLY A 243 4.40 -10.25 -12.80
C GLY A 243 5.80 -10.76 -12.48
N ASP A 244 6.61 -9.88 -11.91
CA ASP A 244 7.93 -10.21 -11.37
C ASP A 244 7.87 -10.28 -9.83
N HIS A 245 8.92 -10.81 -9.20
CA HIS A 245 9.06 -10.82 -7.74
C HIS A 245 9.82 -9.58 -7.27
N GLY A 246 9.39 -9.01 -6.15
CA GLY A 246 10.07 -7.90 -5.47
C GLY A 246 10.30 -8.21 -3.98
N SER A 247 11.03 -7.33 -3.30
CA SER A 247 11.02 -7.32 -1.83
C SER A 247 9.71 -6.74 -1.32
N PHE A 248 9.34 -7.03 -0.07
CA PHE A 248 8.10 -6.51 0.50
C PHE A 248 8.06 -4.96 0.55
N PRO A 249 9.13 -4.27 0.99
CA PRO A 249 9.20 -2.81 0.90
C PRO A 249 8.99 -2.25 -0.51
N GLU A 250 9.61 -2.87 -1.51
CA GLU A 250 9.48 -2.47 -2.91
C GLU A 250 8.06 -2.69 -3.43
N TYR A 251 7.43 -3.81 -3.07
CA TYR A 251 6.04 -4.11 -3.41
C TYR A 251 5.09 -3.05 -2.83
N CYS A 252 5.26 -2.67 -1.55
CA CYS A 252 4.47 -1.61 -0.91
C CYS A 252 4.63 -0.25 -1.61
N GLN A 253 5.86 0.14 -1.97
CA GLN A 253 6.11 1.37 -2.72
C GLN A 253 5.42 1.37 -4.09
N LEU A 254 5.58 0.28 -4.85
CA LEU A 254 4.96 0.14 -6.17
C LEU A 254 3.44 0.09 -6.07
N ARG A 255 2.89 -0.45 -4.99
CA ARG A 255 1.46 -0.39 -4.74
C ARG A 255 0.95 1.01 -4.54
N LEU A 256 1.59 1.79 -3.66
CA LEU A 256 1.24 3.19 -3.45
C LEU A 256 1.37 3.98 -4.76
N PHE A 257 2.42 3.74 -5.52
CA PHE A 257 2.63 4.34 -6.84
C PHE A 257 1.48 4.04 -7.80
N VAL A 258 1.06 2.77 -7.93
CA VAL A 258 -0.06 2.38 -8.81
C VAL A 258 -1.39 2.98 -8.30
N ALA A 259 -1.64 2.94 -6.99
CA ALA A 259 -2.84 3.51 -6.39
C ALA A 259 -2.95 5.02 -6.66
N GLN A 260 -1.86 5.76 -6.44
CA GLN A 260 -1.79 7.20 -6.74
C GLN A 260 -2.04 7.48 -8.23
N ALA A 261 -1.45 6.69 -9.13
CA ALA A 261 -1.67 6.83 -10.57
C ALA A 261 -3.14 6.62 -10.97
N LEU A 262 -3.82 5.65 -10.37
CA LEU A 262 -5.24 5.40 -10.60
C LEU A 262 -6.12 6.54 -10.07
N CYS A 263 -5.78 7.10 -8.90
CA CYS A 263 -6.46 8.29 -8.38
C CYS A 263 -6.28 9.49 -9.32
N LEU A 264 -5.06 9.74 -9.83
CA LEU A 264 -4.83 10.78 -10.84
C LEU A 264 -5.65 10.55 -12.12
N ALA A 265 -5.76 9.30 -12.58
CA ALA A 265 -6.59 8.96 -13.74
C ALA A 265 -8.09 9.18 -13.47
N ARG A 266 -8.56 8.89 -12.26
CA ARG A 266 -9.92 9.19 -11.81
C ARG A 266 -10.21 10.67 -11.80
N ASP A 267 -9.35 11.46 -11.15
CA ASP A 267 -9.56 12.89 -10.94
C ASP A 267 -9.46 13.68 -12.26
N SER A 268 -8.74 13.15 -13.24
CA SER A 268 -8.74 13.68 -14.61
C SER A 268 -10.09 13.50 -15.34
N GLY A 269 -11.01 12.68 -14.81
CA GLY A 269 -12.31 12.38 -15.40
C GLY A 269 -12.27 11.37 -16.55
N PHE A 270 -11.11 10.80 -16.86
CA PHE A 270 -10.92 9.96 -18.05
C PHE A 270 -10.98 8.45 -17.80
N GLY A 271 -11.01 7.97 -16.56
CA GLY A 271 -11.16 6.56 -16.24
C GLY A 271 -11.64 6.36 -14.81
N PHE A 272 -12.20 5.19 -14.50
CA PHE A 272 -12.63 4.82 -13.13
C PHE A 272 -13.57 5.84 -12.48
N LYS A 273 -14.38 6.52 -13.30
CA LYS A 273 -15.40 7.45 -12.85
C LYS A 273 -16.34 6.70 -11.91
N ASP A 274 -16.66 7.31 -10.77
CA ASP A 274 -17.54 6.76 -9.74
C ASP A 274 -16.96 5.60 -8.90
N VAL A 275 -15.70 5.21 -9.13
CA VAL A 275 -15.00 4.29 -8.23
C VAL A 275 -14.51 5.06 -6.99
N PRO A 276 -14.83 4.62 -5.76
CA PRO A 276 -14.33 5.27 -4.56
C PRO A 276 -12.81 5.12 -4.44
N ILE A 277 -12.11 6.16 -4.00
CA ILE A 277 -10.64 6.17 -3.90
C ILE A 277 -10.13 5.06 -2.98
N LEU A 278 -10.86 4.76 -1.91
CA LEU A 278 -10.52 3.66 -1.02
C LEU A 278 -10.34 2.33 -1.78
N HIS A 279 -11.15 2.06 -2.82
CA HIS A 279 -10.98 0.87 -3.64
C HIS A 279 -9.73 0.91 -4.52
N MET A 280 -9.25 2.09 -4.92
CA MET A 280 -8.02 2.24 -5.69
C MET A 280 -6.76 2.06 -4.83
N VAL A 281 -6.81 2.57 -3.60
CA VAL A 281 -5.66 2.45 -2.67
C VAL A 281 -5.61 1.07 -2.03
N MET A 282 -6.75 0.57 -1.57
CA MET A 282 -6.82 -0.76 -0.96
C MET A 282 -6.82 -1.86 -2.01
N GLY A 283 -7.32 -1.66 -3.24
CA GLY A 283 -7.53 -2.75 -4.19
C GLY A 283 -8.31 -3.93 -3.57
N ALA A 284 -7.92 -5.16 -3.94
CA ALA A 284 -8.46 -6.37 -3.33
C ALA A 284 -8.08 -6.53 -1.84
N GLU A 285 -7.20 -5.68 -1.29
CA GLU A 285 -6.82 -5.65 0.13
C GLU A 285 -7.83 -4.95 1.01
N GLY A 286 -8.92 -4.41 0.46
CA GLY A 286 -10.02 -3.85 1.25
C GLY A 286 -10.76 -4.87 2.13
N ASP A 287 -10.35 -6.15 2.14
CA ASP A 287 -10.81 -7.11 3.15
C ASP A 287 -9.98 -6.91 4.44
N PRO A 288 -10.56 -6.34 5.51
CA PRO A 288 -9.87 -6.00 6.76
C PRO A 288 -9.31 -7.20 7.54
N LYS A 289 -9.38 -8.41 6.98
CA LYS A 289 -8.92 -9.68 7.59
C LYS A 289 -7.54 -10.10 7.09
N ARG A 290 -6.80 -9.20 6.45
CA ARG A 290 -5.50 -9.48 5.86
C ARG A 290 -4.41 -9.24 6.90
N ALA A 291 -3.41 -10.12 6.93
CA ALA A 291 -2.28 -10.02 7.85
C ALA A 291 -1.63 -8.66 7.79
N ALA A 292 -1.58 -7.99 8.95
CA ALA A 292 -0.76 -6.81 9.12
C ALA A 292 0.71 -7.24 9.22
N TYR A 293 1.60 -6.36 8.76
CA TYR A 293 3.01 -6.47 9.11
C TYR A 293 3.16 -6.22 10.61
N VAL A 294 3.89 -7.08 11.31
CA VAL A 294 4.14 -6.96 12.74
C VAL A 294 5.64 -6.81 12.97
N ASP A 295 6.06 -5.85 13.78
CA ASP A 295 7.46 -5.72 14.18
C ASP A 295 7.87 -6.98 14.97
N PRO A 296 8.88 -7.75 14.52
CA PRO A 296 9.39 -8.92 15.23
C PRO A 296 9.73 -8.66 16.71
N LYS A 297 10.07 -7.42 17.08
CA LYS A 297 10.47 -7.04 18.43
C LYS A 297 9.31 -6.86 19.42
N GLN A 298 8.06 -6.81 18.93
CA GLN A 298 6.87 -6.57 19.75
C GLN A 298 6.06 -7.84 20.08
N ILE A 299 6.60 -9.02 19.79
CA ILE A 299 5.85 -10.27 19.91
C ILE A 299 5.94 -10.83 21.34
N ASP A 300 5.33 -10.12 22.30
CA ASP A 300 4.99 -10.68 23.61
C ASP A 300 3.70 -11.52 23.48
N GLY A 301 3.63 -12.69 24.11
CA GLY A 301 2.43 -13.52 24.07
C GLY A 301 2.69 -15.01 24.26
N THR A 302 1.65 -15.81 24.07
CA THR A 302 1.78 -17.27 24.19
C THR A 302 2.31 -17.85 22.89
N ARG A 303 3.47 -18.52 22.95
CA ARG A 303 4.06 -19.19 21.79
C ARG A 303 3.38 -20.51 21.49
N TYR A 304 3.20 -20.77 20.20
CA TYR A 304 2.61 -21.98 19.66
C TYR A 304 3.47 -22.55 18.54
N HIS A 305 3.43 -23.87 18.42
CA HIS A 305 4.07 -24.64 17.37
C HIS A 305 3.02 -25.40 16.58
N LEU A 306 3.14 -25.39 15.25
CA LEU A 306 2.32 -26.17 14.36
C LEU A 306 3.21 -27.18 13.63
N PHE A 307 2.96 -28.46 13.88
CA PHE A 307 3.50 -29.56 13.08
C PHE A 307 2.35 -30.28 12.36
N ALA A 308 2.16 -29.96 11.09
CA ALA A 308 1.04 -30.49 10.31
C ALA A 308 1.43 -30.75 8.85
N VAL A 309 1.07 -31.93 8.34
CA VAL A 309 1.27 -32.27 6.91
C VAL A 309 2.74 -32.12 6.48
N GLY A 310 3.65 -32.37 7.43
CA GLY A 310 5.08 -32.26 7.27
C GLY A 310 5.65 -30.85 7.40
N ILE A 311 4.85 -29.80 7.57
CA ILE A 311 5.35 -28.43 7.79
C ILE A 311 5.59 -28.16 9.26
N ASN A 312 6.56 -27.30 9.54
CA ASN A 312 6.91 -26.78 10.85
C ASN A 312 6.73 -25.25 10.84
N ALA A 313 5.88 -24.74 11.71
CA ALA A 313 5.64 -23.31 11.84
C ALA A 313 5.54 -22.89 13.32
N GLN A 314 5.89 -21.65 13.58
CA GLN A 314 5.79 -21.03 14.90
C GLN A 314 4.89 -19.82 14.83
N ALA A 315 4.10 -19.60 15.88
CA ALA A 315 3.30 -18.41 16.03
C ALA A 315 3.27 -17.93 17.48
N THR A 316 2.88 -16.69 17.68
CA THR A 316 2.53 -16.16 18.99
C THR A 316 1.11 -15.64 18.96
N GLU A 317 0.35 -16.01 19.99
CA GLU A 317 -0.97 -15.44 20.24
C GLU A 317 -0.85 -14.31 21.25
N PHE A 318 -1.35 -13.14 20.87
CA PHE A 318 -1.42 -11.94 21.71
C PHE A 318 -2.76 -11.25 21.48
N GLU A 319 -3.56 -11.14 22.54
CA GLU A 319 -4.86 -10.47 22.52
C GLU A 319 -5.80 -10.95 21.40
N GLY A 320 -5.80 -12.26 21.11
CA GLY A 320 -6.62 -12.89 20.07
C GLY A 320 -6.04 -12.84 18.65
N GLU A 321 -4.96 -12.09 18.43
CA GLU A 321 -4.23 -12.04 17.17
C GLU A 321 -3.12 -13.10 17.14
N TRP A 322 -2.93 -13.73 15.98
CA TRP A 322 -2.00 -14.82 15.76
C TRP A 322 -0.89 -14.38 14.81
N ILE A 323 0.29 -14.15 15.35
CA ILE A 323 1.46 -13.70 14.59
C ILE A 323 2.28 -14.92 14.24
N VAL A 324 2.25 -15.34 12.97
CA VAL A 324 3.10 -16.42 12.46
C VAL A 324 4.48 -15.84 12.19
N HIS A 325 5.50 -16.48 12.74
CA HIS A 325 6.86 -15.96 12.71
C HIS A 325 7.54 -16.18 11.36
N ALA A 326 8.48 -15.28 11.03
CA ALA A 326 9.43 -15.52 9.93
C ALA A 326 10.17 -16.85 10.14
N GLY A 327 10.53 -17.52 9.06
CA GLY A 327 11.11 -18.86 9.07
C GLY A 327 10.09 -20.00 9.09
N SER A 328 8.82 -19.73 9.41
CA SER A 328 7.76 -20.73 9.39
C SER A 328 7.52 -21.30 8.00
N GLU A 329 7.34 -22.62 7.92
CA GLU A 329 7.08 -23.32 6.67
C GLU A 329 5.61 -23.23 6.26
N VAL A 330 5.41 -22.97 4.98
CA VAL A 330 4.11 -22.93 4.31
C VAL A 330 4.11 -23.99 3.23
N ARG A 331 3.09 -24.85 3.23
CA ARG A 331 2.96 -25.89 2.20
C ARG A 331 2.87 -25.27 0.81
N SER A 332 3.62 -25.75 -0.17
CA SER A 332 3.56 -25.21 -1.54
C SER A 332 2.21 -25.44 -2.23
N ARG A 333 1.64 -26.64 -2.05
CA ARG A 333 0.36 -27.03 -2.66
C ARG A 333 -0.84 -26.57 -1.84
N VAL A 334 -1.73 -25.80 -2.45
CA VAL A 334 -3.06 -25.48 -1.91
C VAL A 334 -4.10 -26.44 -2.46
N THR A 335 -5.01 -26.91 -1.61
CA THR A 335 -6.17 -27.70 -2.03
C THR A 335 -7.38 -26.80 -2.27
N PRO A 336 -8.34 -27.20 -3.13
CA PRO A 336 -9.55 -26.42 -3.36
C PRO A 336 -10.35 -26.11 -2.07
N SER A 337 -10.21 -26.93 -1.02
CA SER A 337 -10.92 -26.74 0.25
C SER A 337 -10.42 -25.54 1.06
N ALA A 338 -9.19 -25.06 0.84
CA ALA A 338 -8.61 -23.95 1.60
C ALA A 338 -9.39 -22.63 1.46
N GLY A 339 -10.16 -22.48 0.37
CA GLY A 339 -10.91 -21.28 0.04
C GLY A 339 -10.13 -20.33 -0.88
N SER A 340 -10.85 -19.40 -1.50
CA SER A 340 -10.29 -18.39 -2.41
C SER A 340 -9.36 -17.41 -1.71
N VAL A 341 -9.70 -17.02 -0.47
CA VAL A 341 -8.93 -16.04 0.33
C VAL A 341 -7.50 -16.55 0.59
N VAL A 342 -7.34 -17.80 1.04
CA VAL A 342 -6.00 -18.39 1.28
C VAL A 342 -5.19 -18.49 -0.01
N ASN A 343 -5.83 -18.86 -1.12
CA ASN A 343 -5.15 -18.92 -2.43
C ASN A 343 -4.66 -17.55 -2.86
N THR A 344 -5.52 -16.53 -2.81
CA THR A 344 -5.15 -15.15 -3.15
C THR A 344 -4.05 -14.64 -2.24
N LEU A 345 -4.15 -14.88 -0.92
CA LEU A 345 -3.13 -14.49 0.06
C LEU A 345 -1.75 -15.06 -0.25
N ARG A 346 -1.66 -16.39 -0.39
CA ARG A 346 -0.39 -17.06 -0.70
C ARG A 346 0.20 -16.60 -2.01
N HIS A 347 -0.65 -16.42 -3.01
CA HIS A 347 -0.21 -15.96 -4.31
C HIS A 347 0.40 -14.56 -4.20
N GLU A 348 -0.28 -13.61 -3.56
CA GLU A 348 0.26 -12.27 -3.36
C GLU A 348 1.53 -12.24 -2.51
N TRP A 349 1.56 -13.00 -1.41
CA TRP A 349 2.73 -13.02 -0.54
C TRP A 349 3.96 -13.60 -1.24
N ARG A 350 3.78 -14.53 -2.19
CA ARG A 350 4.86 -15.01 -3.06
C ARG A 350 5.42 -13.91 -3.97
N PHE A 351 4.58 -13.02 -4.50
CA PHE A 351 5.03 -11.93 -5.35
C PHE A 351 5.65 -10.77 -4.57
N SER A 352 5.14 -10.51 -3.37
CA SER A 352 5.70 -9.51 -2.46
C SER A 352 7.01 -9.94 -1.79
N GLY A 353 7.44 -11.20 -1.96
CA GLY A 353 8.64 -11.74 -1.31
C GLY A 353 8.43 -12.22 0.14
N ILE A 354 7.25 -12.02 0.73
CA ILE A 354 6.86 -12.59 2.05
C ILE A 354 6.94 -14.12 2.04
N LEU A 355 6.57 -14.77 0.94
CA LEU A 355 6.77 -16.22 0.75
C LEU A 355 7.91 -16.47 -0.24
N ALA A 356 9.01 -17.04 0.27
CA ALA A 356 10.12 -17.53 -0.53
C ALA A 356 9.98 -19.04 -0.77
N GLU A 357 10.39 -19.52 -1.95
CA GLU A 357 10.43 -20.95 -2.26
C GLU A 357 11.66 -21.58 -1.61
N ASP A 358 11.46 -22.67 -0.86
CA ASP A 358 12.48 -23.37 -0.11
C ASP A 358 12.22 -24.88 -0.17
N ASN A 359 13.07 -25.63 -0.89
CA ASN A 359 13.04 -27.09 -0.97
C ASN A 359 11.65 -27.70 -1.27
N GLY A 360 10.92 -27.12 -2.23
CA GLY A 360 9.59 -27.59 -2.63
C GLY A 360 8.45 -27.19 -1.67
N ARG A 361 8.76 -26.32 -0.70
CA ARG A 361 7.84 -25.64 0.21
C ARG A 361 7.98 -24.13 0.03
N TYR A 362 7.15 -23.38 0.74
CA TYR A 362 7.37 -21.97 0.94
C TYR A 362 7.85 -21.73 2.37
N ARG A 363 8.58 -20.65 2.59
CA ARG A 363 9.00 -20.16 3.89
C ARG A 363 8.62 -18.69 4.03
N LEU A 364 8.09 -18.32 5.18
CA LEU A 364 7.84 -16.92 5.50
C LEU A 364 9.17 -16.18 5.71
N THR A 365 9.37 -15.09 5.01
CA THR A 365 10.55 -14.21 5.17
C THR A 365 10.30 -13.13 6.22
N GLU A 366 9.03 -12.80 6.45
CA GLU A 366 8.57 -11.79 7.40
C GLU A 366 7.48 -12.40 8.31
N PRO A 367 7.33 -11.91 9.56
CA PRO A 367 6.19 -12.27 10.38
C PRO A 367 4.89 -11.72 9.79
N VAL A 368 3.81 -12.46 9.96
CA VAL A 368 2.49 -12.14 9.40
C VAL A 368 1.39 -12.43 10.41
N SER A 369 0.44 -11.51 10.58
CA SER A 369 -0.64 -11.66 11.53
C SER A 369 -1.93 -12.29 10.99
N PHE A 370 -2.75 -12.84 11.87
CA PHE A 370 -4.04 -13.41 11.52
C PHE A 370 -5.02 -13.19 12.67
N ASP A 371 -6.28 -12.91 12.36
CA ASP A 371 -7.34 -12.76 13.37
C ASP A 371 -7.68 -14.05 14.13
N SER A 372 -7.09 -15.19 13.75
CA SER A 372 -7.30 -16.47 14.45
C SER A 372 -6.25 -17.51 14.11
N GLY A 373 -5.97 -18.40 15.06
CA GLY A 373 -5.09 -19.56 14.85
C GLY A 373 -5.60 -20.53 13.79
N SER A 374 -6.93 -20.61 13.60
CA SER A 374 -7.50 -21.42 12.51
C SER A 374 -7.21 -20.80 11.14
N GLY A 375 -7.25 -19.47 11.02
CA GLY A 375 -6.87 -18.75 9.81
C GLY A 375 -5.39 -18.95 9.49
N ALA A 376 -4.53 -18.78 10.49
CA ALA A 376 -3.09 -19.03 10.39
C ALA A 376 -2.79 -20.48 9.96
N ALA A 377 -3.39 -21.49 10.61
CA ALA A 377 -3.16 -22.89 10.27
C ALA A 377 -3.64 -23.23 8.85
N ASN A 378 -4.83 -22.79 8.45
CA ASN A 378 -5.33 -23.00 7.09
C ASN A 378 -4.44 -22.30 6.05
N PHE A 379 -3.93 -21.10 6.37
CA PHE A 379 -2.96 -20.42 5.53
C PHE A 379 -1.65 -21.20 5.43
N LEU A 380 -1.09 -21.76 6.50
CA LEU A 380 0.18 -22.49 6.49
C LEU A 380 0.06 -23.85 5.77
N VAL A 381 -1.07 -24.54 5.98
CA VAL A 381 -1.28 -25.90 5.49
C VAL A 381 -1.91 -25.94 4.09
N GLY A 382 -2.75 -24.96 3.74
CA GLY A 382 -3.41 -24.91 2.43
C GLY A 382 -4.54 -25.92 2.26
N CYS A 383 -5.19 -26.32 3.35
CA CYS A 383 -6.43 -27.09 3.32
C CYS A 383 -7.28 -26.85 4.57
N LYS A 384 -8.60 -27.03 4.44
CA LYS A 384 -9.47 -27.17 5.61
C LYS A 384 -9.11 -28.47 6.33
N GLY A 385 -8.69 -28.38 7.58
CA GLY A 385 -8.35 -29.55 8.42
C GLY A 385 -7.65 -29.11 9.70
N PRO A 386 -6.36 -28.75 9.66
CA PRO A 386 -5.69 -28.16 10.80
C PRO A 386 -6.33 -26.82 11.13
N ASN A 387 -6.99 -26.77 12.29
CA ASN A 387 -7.61 -25.58 12.84
C ASN A 387 -6.82 -25.18 14.10
N LEU A 388 -7.43 -24.39 14.98
CA LEU A 388 -6.83 -24.02 16.26
C LEU A 388 -6.24 -25.22 17.05
N ALA A 389 -6.84 -26.40 16.98
CA ALA A 389 -6.37 -27.59 17.68
C ALA A 389 -5.08 -28.20 17.10
N GLY A 390 -4.64 -27.76 15.92
CA GLY A 390 -3.36 -28.15 15.35
C GLY A 390 -2.17 -27.45 16.01
N TRP A 391 -2.42 -26.39 16.77
CA TRP A 391 -1.38 -25.64 17.48
C TRP A 391 -1.10 -26.26 18.84
N THR A 392 0.17 -26.57 19.10
CA THR A 392 0.67 -27.02 20.39
C THR A 392 1.31 -25.84 21.10
N ARG A 393 0.89 -25.56 22.34
CA ARG A 393 1.50 -24.49 23.14
C ARG A 393 2.95 -24.84 23.45
N HIS A 394 3.86 -23.92 23.18
CA HIS A 394 5.27 -24.08 23.52
C HIS A 394 5.45 -23.93 25.02
N ALA A 395 6.19 -24.83 25.66
CA ALA A 395 6.59 -24.63 27.04
C ALA A 395 7.62 -23.47 27.11
N PRO A 396 7.61 -22.66 28.19
CA PRO A 396 8.52 -21.51 28.31
C PRO A 396 10.02 -21.85 28.28
N ASP A 397 10.40 -23.12 28.39
CA ASP A 397 11.80 -23.57 28.49
C ASP A 397 12.35 -24.30 27.23
N GLU A 398 11.59 -24.41 26.14
CA GLU A 398 12.10 -25.01 24.89
C GLU A 398 12.85 -23.97 24.02
N PRO A 399 13.99 -24.33 23.40
CA PRO A 399 14.74 -23.43 22.54
C PRO A 399 13.98 -23.12 21.24
N ASP A 400 14.08 -21.87 20.78
CA ASP A 400 13.46 -21.41 19.53
C ASP A 400 14.00 -22.17 18.32
N CYS A 401 13.15 -22.31 17.30
CA CYS A 401 13.56 -22.82 16.01
C CYS A 401 14.58 -21.82 15.43
N PRO A 402 15.76 -22.26 14.96
CA PRO A 402 16.80 -21.34 14.53
C PRO A 402 16.30 -20.43 13.42
N ALA A 403 16.47 -19.12 13.62
CA ALA A 403 16.26 -18.12 12.57
C ALA A 403 17.14 -18.47 11.36
N PRO A 404 16.68 -18.21 10.12
CA PRO A 404 17.50 -18.44 8.94
C PRO A 404 18.80 -17.66 9.02
N ALA A 405 19.92 -18.30 8.64
CA ALA A 405 21.14 -17.57 8.35
C ALA A 405 20.85 -16.64 7.16
N VAL A 406 21.00 -15.34 7.38
CA VAL A 406 20.81 -14.28 6.37
C VAL A 406 21.87 -14.38 5.28
#